data_AF-A0A7Y2YIF0-F1
#
_entry.id   AF-A0A7Y2YIF0-F1
#
_cell.length_a   1.000
_cell.length_b   1.000
_cell.length_c   1.000
_cell.angle_alpha   90.00
_cell.angle_beta   90.00
_cell.angle_gamma   90.00
#
_symmetry.space_group_name_H-M   'P 1'
#
loop_
_entity.id
_entity.type
_entity.pdbx_description
1 polymer ?
#
loop_
_entity_poly.entity_id
_entity_poly.type
_entity_poly.pdbx_seq_one_letter_code
_entity_poly.pdbx_strand_id
1 'polypeptide(L)'
;MAEILGVRRAGLTQVLRVVLRLGLAIFQTNLGYDFIQGIVFAIGTGLGLTLALVLMASIRETSELSDFPAIAKGTGLTLIIAGSLSLAFMGFADLL
;
A
#
# COMPACT_ATOMS: atom_id res chain seq x y z
N MET A 1 9.73 35.93 -12.65
CA MET A 1 8.60 35.45 -11.81
C MET A 1 8.00 34.11 -12.27
N ALA A 2 8.56 33.41 -13.28
CA ALA A 2 7.99 32.17 -13.83
C ALA A 2 8.78 30.88 -13.46
N GLU A 3 9.88 30.99 -12.70
CA GLU A 3 10.83 29.88 -12.50
C GLU A 3 10.65 29.13 -11.16
N ILE A 4 9.91 29.70 -10.20
CA ILE A 4 9.81 29.17 -8.82
C ILE A 4 8.67 28.14 -8.66
N LEU A 5 7.82 27.94 -9.69
CA LEU A 5 6.68 27.01 -9.62
C LEU A 5 6.99 25.59 -10.16
N GLY A 6 8.12 25.39 -10.84
CA GLY A 6 8.50 24.12 -11.47
C GLY A 6 9.14 23.09 -10.53
N VAL A 7 9.70 23.51 -9.40
CA VAL A 7 10.48 22.63 -8.50
C VAL A 7 9.59 21.85 -7.51
N ARG A 8 8.42 22.38 -7.14
CA ARG A 8 7.54 21.72 -6.14
C ARG A 8 6.76 20.51 -6.69
N ARG A 9 6.65 20.33 -8.01
CA ARG A 9 5.95 19.17 -8.59
C ARG A 9 6.84 17.95 -8.83
N ALA A 10 8.17 18.11 -8.83
CA ALA A 10 9.11 17.01 -9.04
C ALA A 10 9.38 16.18 -7.78
N GLY A 11 9.36 16.79 -6.59
CA GLY A 11 9.71 16.12 -5.33
C GLY A 11 8.64 15.14 -4.82
N LEU A 12 7.35 15.44 -5.00
CA LEU A 12 6.27 14.63 -4.42
C LEU A 12 6.08 13.27 -5.11
N THR A 13 6.32 13.21 -6.42
CA THR A 13 6.31 11.95 -7.19
C THR A 13 7.55 11.09 -6.97
N GLN A 14 8.67 11.67 -6.52
CA GLN A 14 9.91 10.92 -6.31
C GLN A 14 9.90 10.17 -4.97
N VAL A 15 9.34 10.75 -3.91
CA VAL A 15 9.24 10.10 -2.59
C VAL A 15 8.25 8.92 -2.60
N LEU A 16 7.11 9.05 -3.28
CA LEU A 16 6.08 8.00 -3.34
C LEU A 16 6.57 6.72 -4.06
N ARG A 17 7.47 6.87 -5.04
CA ARG A 17 8.00 5.72 -5.81
C ARG A 17 9.20 5.03 -5.12
N VAL A 18 9.75 5.60 -4.04
CA VAL A 18 11.01 5.16 -3.43
C VAL A 18 10.77 4.25 -2.21
N VAL A 19 9.70 4.46 -1.44
CA VAL A 19 9.42 3.66 -0.22
C VAL A 19 9.19 2.17 -0.55
N LEU A 20 8.44 1.86 -1.62
CA LEU A 20 8.20 0.46 -2.02
C LEU A 20 9.46 -0.22 -2.58
N ARG A 21 10.27 0.51 -3.36
CA ARG A 21 11.42 -0.05 -4.06
C ARG A 21 12.65 -0.20 -3.16
N LEU A 22 12.87 0.71 -2.22
CA LEU A 22 14.00 0.61 -1.30
C LEU A 22 13.78 -0.44 -0.21
N GLY A 23 12.56 -0.60 0.30
CA GLY A 23 12.26 -1.65 1.30
C GLY A 23 12.56 -3.06 0.78
N LEU A 24 12.16 -3.35 -0.46
CA LEU A 24 12.45 -4.63 -1.13
C LEU A 24 13.95 -4.84 -1.41
N ALA A 25 14.66 -3.79 -1.85
CA ALA A 25 16.08 -3.88 -2.16
C ALA A 25 16.94 -4.10 -0.90
N ILE A 26 16.57 -3.49 0.23
CA ILE A 26 17.29 -3.66 1.51
C ILE A 26 17.08 -5.08 2.05
N PHE A 27 15.88 -5.66 1.94
CA PHE A 27 15.62 -7.03 2.40
C PHE A 27 16.34 -8.10 1.56
N GLN A 28 16.39 -7.92 0.23
CA GLN A 28 17.14 -8.80 -0.68
C GLN A 28 18.65 -8.78 -0.42
N THR A 29 19.21 -7.65 0.03
CA THR A 29 20.65 -7.51 0.27
C THR A 29 21.06 -7.96 1.68
N ASN A 30 20.17 -7.87 2.68
CA ASN A 30 20.51 -8.19 4.08
C ASN A 30 20.48 -9.69 4.43
N LEU A 31 19.85 -10.54 3.61
CA LEU A 31 19.65 -11.95 3.95
C LEU A 31 20.47 -12.95 3.12
N GLY A 32 21.26 -12.51 2.14
CA GLY A 32 22.01 -13.44 1.28
C GLY A 32 21.09 -14.44 0.56
N TYR A 33 19.89 -13.99 0.16
CA TYR A 33 18.89 -14.84 -0.48
C TYR A 33 19.39 -15.32 -1.85
N ASP A 34 19.28 -16.63 -2.08
CA ASP A 34 19.50 -17.24 -3.38
C ASP A 34 18.45 -16.74 -4.40
N PHE A 35 18.76 -16.79 -5.70
CA PHE A 35 17.90 -16.26 -6.77
C PHE A 35 16.46 -16.81 -6.70
N ILE A 36 16.30 -18.07 -6.30
CA ILE A 36 15.00 -18.73 -6.13
C ILE A 36 14.19 -18.09 -4.99
N GLN A 37 14.85 -17.79 -3.88
CA GLN A 37 14.20 -17.28 -2.68
C GLN A 37 13.71 -15.83 -2.89
N GLY A 38 14.45 -15.04 -3.67
CA GLY A 38 14.05 -13.70 -4.10
C GLY A 38 12.80 -13.69 -4.99
N ILE A 39 12.66 -14.67 -5.89
CA ILE A 39 11.47 -14.82 -6.76
C ILE A 39 10.23 -15.14 -5.91
N VAL A 40 10.35 -16.09 -4.98
CA VAL A 40 9.24 -16.49 -4.09
C VAL A 40 8.81 -15.29 -3.23
N PHE A 41 9.77 -14.53 -2.69
CA PHE A 41 9.47 -13.34 -1.89
C PHE A 41 8.80 -12.23 -2.70
N ALA A 42 9.25 -11.99 -3.94
CA ALA A 42 8.65 -10.99 -4.83
C ALA A 42 7.20 -11.36 -5.21
N ILE A 43 6.93 -12.64 -5.51
CA ILE A 43 5.58 -13.13 -5.82
C ILE A 43 4.69 -13.06 -4.58
N GLY A 44 5.17 -13.51 -3.41
CA GLY A 44 4.41 -13.44 -2.16
C GLY A 44 4.04 -12.00 -1.79
N THR A 45 5.00 -11.08 -1.89
CA THR A 45 4.75 -9.65 -1.62
C THR A 45 3.79 -9.03 -2.64
N GLY A 46 3.92 -9.38 -3.93
CA GLY A 46 3.02 -8.91 -4.98
C GLY A 46 1.57 -9.40 -4.81
N LEU A 47 1.39 -10.67 -4.43
CA LEU A 47 0.08 -11.26 -4.15
C LEU A 47 -0.59 -10.62 -2.92
N GLY A 48 0.16 -10.44 -1.83
CA GLY A 48 -0.35 -9.79 -0.62
C GLY A 48 -0.83 -8.35 -0.87
N LEU A 49 -0.04 -7.58 -1.62
CA LEU A 49 -0.42 -6.21 -2.01
C LEU A 49 -1.66 -6.19 -2.91
N THR A 50 -1.75 -7.09 -3.88
CA THR A 50 -2.89 -7.17 -4.80
C THR A 50 -4.17 -7.50 -4.02
N LEU A 51 -4.12 -8.45 -3.09
CA LEU A 51 -5.25 -8.80 -2.23
C LEU A 51 -5.70 -7.60 -1.40
N ALA A 52 -4.76 -6.86 -0.80
CA ALA A 52 -5.06 -5.67 0.00
C ALA A 52 -5.80 -4.60 -0.81
N LEU A 53 -5.32 -4.32 -2.02
CA LEU A 53 -5.91 -3.30 -2.90
C LEU A 53 -7.31 -3.69 -3.38
N VAL A 54 -7.52 -4.97 -3.73
CA VAL A 54 -8.84 -5.48 -4.15
C VAL A 54 -9.85 -5.40 -3.01
N LEU A 55 -9.48 -5.81 -1.79
CA LEU A 55 -10.34 -5.70 -0.62
C LEU A 55 -10.69 -4.25 -0.30
N MET A 56 -9.70 -3.36 -0.33
CA MET A 56 -9.93 -1.93 -0.10
C MET A 56 -10.86 -1.32 -1.15
N ALA A 57 -10.69 -1.67 -2.43
CA ALA A 57 -11.56 -1.21 -3.50
C ALA A 57 -13.00 -1.73 -3.35
N SER A 58 -13.17 -3.01 -3.02
CA SER A 58 -14.48 -3.65 -2.86
C SER A 58 -15.29 -3.04 -1.70
N ILE A 59 -14.65 -2.81 -0.55
CA ILE A 59 -15.32 -2.19 0.60
C ILE A 59 -15.64 -0.72 0.29
N ARG A 60 -14.74 -0.01 -0.40
CA ARG A 60 -14.97 1.39 -0.82
C ARG A 60 -16.16 1.49 -1.78
N GLU A 61 -16.26 0.61 -2.77
CA GLU A 61 -17.38 0.54 -3.71
C GLU A 61 -18.71 0.26 -2.99
N THR A 62 -18.71 -0.71 -2.08
CA THR A 62 -19.91 -1.04 -1.26
C THR A 62 -20.34 0.14 -0.39
N SER A 63 -19.38 0.91 0.13
CA SER A 63 -19.66 2.10 0.94
C SER A 63 -20.18 3.30 0.16
N GLU A 64 -19.86 3.38 -1.14
CA GLU A 64 -20.37 4.42 -2.03
C GLU A 64 -21.80 4.12 -2.48
N LEU A 65 -22.16 2.83 -2.58
CA LEU A 65 -23.52 2.36 -2.90
C LEU A 65 -24.49 2.42 -1.71
N SER A 66 -23.98 2.47 -0.48
CA SER A 66 -24.78 2.50 0.74
C SER A 66 -24.91 3.94 1.28
N ASP A 67 -26.11 4.29 1.77
CA ASP A 67 -26.46 5.67 2.09
C ASP A 67 -25.90 6.12 3.46
N PHE A 68 -24.58 6.29 3.53
CA PHE A 68 -23.88 6.77 4.73
C PHE A 68 -23.87 8.32 4.82
N PRO A 69 -23.94 8.91 6.04
CA PRO A 69 -23.92 10.35 6.24
C PRO A 69 -22.65 10.99 5.66
N ALA A 70 -22.80 12.14 5.00
CA ALA A 70 -21.76 12.80 4.19
C ALA A 70 -20.45 13.12 4.93
N ILE A 71 -20.47 13.16 6.27
CA ILE A 71 -19.30 13.39 7.14
C ILE A 71 -18.37 12.16 7.20
N ALA A 72 -18.91 10.95 7.02
CA ALA A 72 -18.12 9.71 7.02
C ALA A 72 -17.66 9.29 5.61
N LYS A 73 -18.27 9.86 4.55
CA LYS A 73 -17.94 9.56 3.15
C LYS A 73 -16.54 10.07 2.80
N GLY A 74 -15.74 9.21 2.18
CA GLY A 74 -14.38 9.53 1.72
C GLY A 74 -13.31 9.16 2.75
N THR A 75 -12.74 10.14 3.45
CA THR A 75 -11.48 9.94 4.18
C THR A 75 -11.64 9.18 5.51
N GLY A 76 -12.68 9.47 6.29
CA GLY A 76 -12.88 8.86 7.61
C GLY A 76 -13.13 7.35 7.52
N LEU A 77 -14.04 6.93 6.64
CA LEU A 77 -14.33 5.52 6.42
C LEU A 77 -13.13 4.76 5.84
N THR A 78 -12.39 5.38 4.90
CA THR A 78 -11.19 4.77 4.33
C THR A 78 -10.12 4.50 5.39
N LEU A 79 -9.96 5.38 6.37
CA LEU A 79 -9.01 5.16 7.49
C LEU A 79 -9.43 3.99 8.39
N ILE A 80 -10.73 3.84 8.67
CA ILE A 80 -11.24 2.70 9.46
C ILE A 80 -11.01 1.39 8.70
N ILE A 81 -11.35 1.36 7.40
CA ILE A 81 -11.14 0.20 6.54
C ILE A 81 -9.64 -0.15 6.48
N ALA A 82 -8.78 0.84 6.27
CA ALA A 82 -7.34 0.64 6.24
C ALA A 82 -6.79 0.10 7.57
N GLY A 83 -7.30 0.59 8.70
CA GLY A 83 -6.94 0.09 10.03
C GLY A 83 -7.36 -1.36 10.25
N SER A 84 -8.61 -1.71 9.91
CA SER A 84 -9.10 -3.09 9.99
C SER A 84 -8.37 -4.04 9.04
N LEU A 85 -8.03 -3.58 7.84
CA LEU A 85 -7.26 -4.35 6.88
C LEU A 85 -5.83 -4.61 7.37
N SER A 86 -5.21 -3.61 8.02
CA SER A 86 -3.91 -3.77 8.67
C SER A 86 -3.96 -4.81 9.79
N LEU A 87 -5.00 -4.81 10.61
CA LEU A 87 -5.21 -5.82 11.67
C LEU A 87 -5.40 -7.22 11.07
N ALA A 88 -6.18 -7.34 10.00
CA ALA A 88 -6.39 -8.60 9.31
C ALA A 88 -5.07 -9.17 8.75
N PHE A 89 -4.26 -8.35 8.08
CA PHE A 89 -2.95 -8.79 7.57
C PHE A 89 -1.95 -9.12 8.66
N MET A 90 -1.94 -8.36 9.76
CA MET A 90 -1.06 -8.62 10.90
C MET A 90 -1.42 -9.96 11.58
N GLY A 91 -2.70 -10.34 11.61
CA GLY A 91 -3.14 -11.66 12.10
C GLY A 91 -2.68 -12.84 11.23
N PHE A 92 -2.44 -12.63 9.94
CA PHE A 92 -1.84 -13.66 9.07
C PHE A 92 -0.32 -13.70 9.14
N ALA A 93 0.33 -12.62 9.59
CA ALA A 93 1.79 -12.53 9.67
C ALA A 93 2.39 -13.39 10.80
N ASP A 94 1.62 -13.74 11.83
CA ASP A 94 2.06 -14.58 12.96
C ASP A 94 1.82 -16.09 12.72
N LEU A 95 1.07 -16.46 11.68
CA LEU A 95 0.71 -17.86 11.38
C LEU A 95 1.68 -18.56 10.40
N LEU A 96 2.68 -17.84 9.88
CA LEU A 96 3.65 -18.27 8.86
C LEU A 96 5.06 -18.35 9.45
#